data_AF-A0A9X3CT47-F1
#
_entry.id   AF-A0A9X3CT47-F1
#
_cell.length_a   1.000
_cell.length_b   1.000
_cell.length_c   1.000
_cell.angle_alpha   90.00
_cell.angle_beta   90.00
_cell.angle_gamma   90.00
#
_symmetry.space_group_name_H-M   'P 1'
#
loop_
_entity.id
_entity.type
_entity.pdbx_description
1 polymer ?
#
loop_
_entity_poly.entity_id
_entity_poly.type
_entity_poly.pdbx_seq_one_letter_code
_entity_poly.pdbx_strand_id
1 'polypeptide(L)'
;MARDRSFTDNDIIDAVRQLNETGRNINKTSLRSVIGKGRPATLYSTYTELLEQGKIEQELSLPAEPESKTHELPPEISEIAAVVLSDIEAMIHRVNDAAHNIVEGRLNKAIENAKAQSIEAGERVQSIEQELEVAYNTIEDSNEALEQKDNKIINLERSESSLQSQVQNLNNKLLEREDRIIGLNEEVSRLGALTKTLEESLSQIRTSLAAKHASLEATEKENSELSKKVIKLEKDLSSSGKKVANVEGQLEVKEKQLVELKQELIDEKSQHQVTAGELSATNISLGVTNQNLDEANTRIRELANKNVTLEDRNTELLQAKENLVSVTNENTTLAGAVEQLKKELADEKTRVETLVGKLTSDGESK
;
A
#
# COMPACT_ATOMS: atom_id res chain seq x y z
N MET A 1 -110.82 18.64 0.24
CA MET A 1 -111.52 18.06 1.42
C MET A 1 -112.16 19.19 2.19
N ALA A 2 -113.49 19.29 2.16
CA ALA A 2 -114.22 20.31 2.93
C ALA A 2 -114.06 19.98 4.42
N ARG A 3 -113.67 20.97 5.24
CA ARG A 3 -113.59 20.82 6.69
C ARG A 3 -114.99 20.50 7.22
N ASP A 4 -115.12 19.42 7.98
CA ASP A 4 -116.37 19.06 8.65
C ASP A 4 -116.87 20.24 9.51
N ARG A 5 -118.12 20.64 9.29
CA ARG A 5 -118.78 21.69 10.07
C ARG A 5 -118.99 21.16 11.49
N SER A 6 -118.69 21.98 12.51
CA SER A 6 -118.86 21.59 13.93
C SER A 6 -120.31 21.62 14.43
N PHE A 7 -121.27 21.84 13.53
CA PHE A 7 -122.71 21.94 13.78
C PHE A 7 -123.46 21.28 12.62
N THR A 8 -124.68 20.82 12.86
CA THR A 8 -125.56 20.23 11.84
C THR A 8 -126.64 21.22 11.39
N ASP A 9 -127.27 20.97 10.25
CA ASP A 9 -128.39 21.79 9.76
C ASP A 9 -129.58 21.75 10.74
N ASN A 10 -129.80 20.62 11.43
CA ASN A 10 -130.81 20.50 12.47
C ASN A 10 -130.49 21.38 13.69
N ASP A 11 -129.21 21.52 14.07
CA ASP A 11 -128.81 22.43 15.15
C ASP A 11 -129.24 23.88 14.85
N ILE A 12 -129.28 24.28 13.57
CA ILE A 12 -129.73 25.62 13.15
C ILE A 12 -131.26 25.72 13.14
N ILE A 13 -131.96 24.70 12.66
CA ILE A 13 -133.43 24.68 12.66
C ILE A 13 -133.96 24.76 14.10
N ASP A 14 -133.40 23.97 15.02
CA ASP A 14 -133.77 23.98 16.42
C ASP A 14 -133.44 25.32 17.08
N ALA A 15 -132.27 25.90 16.76
CA ALA A 15 -131.90 27.22 17.27
C ALA A 15 -132.83 28.33 16.78
N VAL A 16 -133.27 28.27 15.52
CA VAL A 16 -134.24 29.23 14.97
C VAL A 16 -135.60 29.06 15.60
N ARG A 17 -136.09 27.82 15.79
CA ARG A 17 -137.34 27.57 16.51
C ARG A 17 -137.29 28.13 17.92
N GLN A 18 -136.19 27.90 18.65
CA GLN A 18 -136.01 28.43 20.00
C GLN A 18 -135.92 29.96 20.03
N LEU A 19 -135.31 30.60 19.03
CA LEU A 19 -135.27 32.07 18.92
C LEU A 19 -136.65 32.66 18.59
N ASN A 20 -137.43 31.99 17.74
CA ASN A 20 -138.81 32.39 17.44
C ASN A 20 -139.72 32.20 18.66
N GLU A 21 -139.64 31.06 19.38
CA GLU A 21 -140.40 30.82 20.62
C GLU A 21 -140.06 31.83 21.72
N THR A 22 -138.81 32.30 21.78
CA THR A 22 -138.37 33.30 22.77
C THR A 22 -138.54 34.75 22.28
N GLY A 23 -139.09 34.97 21.08
CA GLY A 23 -139.29 36.30 20.50
C GLY A 23 -138.00 37.08 20.25
N ARG A 24 -136.85 36.41 20.11
CA ARG A 24 -135.53 37.04 19.89
C ARG A 24 -135.20 37.10 18.40
N ASN A 25 -134.71 38.26 17.96
CA ASN A 25 -134.28 38.44 16.57
C ASN A 25 -133.17 37.46 16.15
N ILE A 26 -133.35 36.79 15.01
CA ILE A 26 -132.37 35.86 14.44
C ILE A 26 -131.23 36.65 13.77
N ASN A 27 -130.10 36.79 14.47
CA ASN A 27 -128.84 37.33 13.96
C ASN A 27 -127.64 36.40 14.23
N LYS A 28 -126.47 36.74 13.65
CA LYS A 28 -125.21 35.97 13.76
C LYS A 28 -124.85 35.60 15.20
N THR A 29 -125.07 36.52 16.14
CA THR A 29 -124.67 36.38 17.54
C THR A 29 -125.70 35.54 18.31
N SER A 30 -127.00 35.75 18.08
CA SER A 30 -128.08 34.97 18.69
C SER A 30 -128.06 33.50 18.26
N LEU A 31 -127.79 33.19 16.98
CA LEU A 31 -127.62 31.81 16.52
C LEU A 31 -126.45 31.11 17.22
N ARG A 32 -125.32 31.81 17.39
CA ARG A 32 -124.17 31.28 18.14
C ARG A 32 -124.47 31.10 19.63
N SER A 33 -125.25 32.01 20.22
CA SER A 33 -125.64 31.94 21.64
C SER A 33 -126.42 30.66 21.94
N VAL A 34 -127.31 30.25 21.03
CA VAL A 34 -128.14 29.06 21.19
C VAL A 34 -127.37 27.77 20.85
N ILE A 35 -126.58 27.77 19.77
CA ILE A 35 -125.87 26.57 19.29
C ILE A 35 -124.58 26.30 20.07
N GLY A 36 -123.95 27.33 20.65
CA GLY A 36 -122.74 27.25 21.48
C GLY A 36 -121.44 26.94 20.73
N LYS A 37 -121.50 26.37 19.53
CA LYS A 37 -120.37 25.95 18.69
C LYS A 37 -120.49 26.48 17.25
N GLY A 38 -119.36 26.69 16.57
CA GLY A 38 -119.32 27.24 15.20
C GLY A 38 -119.00 28.74 15.12
N ARG A 39 -118.53 29.19 13.95
CA ARG A 39 -118.24 30.62 13.68
C ARG A 39 -119.55 31.35 13.34
N PRO A 40 -119.84 32.54 13.90
CA PRO A 40 -121.10 33.27 13.68
C PRO A 40 -121.44 33.50 12.19
N ALA A 41 -120.43 33.79 11.37
CA ALA A 41 -120.61 34.01 9.94
C ALA A 41 -121.04 32.73 9.21
N THR A 42 -120.46 31.58 9.58
CA THR A 42 -120.79 30.29 8.98
C THR A 42 -122.18 29.83 9.41
N LEU A 43 -122.54 29.97 10.69
CA LEU A 43 -123.88 29.67 11.20
C LEU A 43 -124.97 30.49 10.49
N TYR A 44 -124.72 31.78 10.28
CA TYR A 44 -125.67 32.65 9.61
C TYR A 44 -125.75 32.37 8.10
N SER A 45 -124.63 32.01 7.45
CA SER A 45 -124.61 31.58 6.05
C SER A 45 -125.43 30.31 5.82
N THR A 46 -125.34 29.34 6.73
CA THR A 46 -126.15 28.12 6.67
C THR A 46 -127.60 28.37 7.04
N TYR A 47 -127.88 29.33 7.94
CA TYR A 47 -129.25 29.80 8.18
C TYR A 47 -129.87 30.41 6.93
N THR A 48 -129.17 31.31 6.24
CA THR A 48 -129.66 31.90 4.99
C THR A 48 -129.83 30.84 3.90
N GLU A 49 -128.94 29.86 3.83
CA GLU A 49 -129.05 28.72 2.92
C GLU A 49 -130.28 27.83 3.24
N LEU A 50 -130.58 27.58 4.52
CA LEU A 50 -131.76 26.82 4.95
C LEU A 50 -133.07 27.60 4.76
N LEU A 51 -133.03 28.92 4.84
CA LEU A 51 -134.15 29.82 4.56
C LEU A 51 -134.45 29.86 3.05
N GLU A 52 -133.43 29.91 2.20
CA GLU A 52 -133.57 29.77 0.74
C GLU A 52 -134.07 28.38 0.31
N GLN A 53 -133.70 27.32 1.05
CA GLN A 53 -134.19 25.96 0.82
C GLN A 53 -135.62 25.71 1.34
N GLY A 54 -136.27 26.71 1.94
CA GLY A 54 -137.65 26.60 2.46
C GLY A 54 -137.80 25.67 3.67
N LYS A 55 -136.70 25.37 4.38
CA LYS A 55 -136.70 24.50 5.57
C LYS A 55 -136.94 25.27 6.87
N ILE A 56 -136.96 26.61 6.80
CA ILE A 56 -137.17 27.51 7.93
C ILE A 56 -138.14 28.61 7.47
N GLU A 57 -139.29 28.72 8.13
CA GLU A 57 -140.28 29.78 7.90
C GLU A 57 -139.98 30.98 8.80
N GLN A 58 -139.76 32.17 8.20
CA GLN A 58 -139.53 33.41 8.95
C GLN A 58 -140.82 34.23 9.00
N GLU A 59 -141.54 34.19 10.13
CA GLU A 59 -142.64 35.13 10.42
C GLU A 59 -142.04 36.51 10.77
N LEU A 60 -142.06 37.45 9.82
CA LEU A 60 -141.76 38.86 10.12
C LEU A 60 -142.98 39.53 10.75
N SER A 61 -142.98 39.64 12.08
CA SER A 61 -143.90 40.50 12.81
C SER A 61 -143.40 41.95 12.79
N LEU A 62 -143.96 42.79 11.89
CA LEU A 62 -143.77 44.24 11.89
C LEU A 62 -144.62 44.88 13.01
N PRO A 63 -144.06 45.72 13.90
CA PRO A 63 -144.85 46.45 14.90
C PRO A 63 -145.66 47.58 14.24
N ALA A 64 -146.96 47.59 14.50
CA ALA A 64 -147.91 48.58 14.00
C ALA A 64 -147.62 50.00 14.53
N GLU A 65 -147.70 50.99 13.64
CA GLU A 65 -147.75 52.42 13.96
C GLU A 65 -149.05 52.74 14.72
N PRO A 66 -149.03 53.53 15.81
CA PRO A 66 -150.25 53.91 16.51
C PRO A 66 -151.00 54.99 15.71
N GLU A 67 -152.20 54.64 15.25
CA GLU A 67 -153.19 55.57 14.70
C GLU A 67 -153.49 56.70 15.70
N SER A 68 -153.08 57.93 15.39
CA SER A 68 -153.44 59.11 16.16
C SER A 68 -154.84 59.57 15.75
N LYS A 69 -155.77 59.58 16.71
CA LYS A 69 -157.11 60.14 16.54
C LYS A 69 -157.00 61.63 16.23
N THR A 70 -157.37 62.04 15.02
CA THR A 70 -157.54 63.45 14.65
C THR A 70 -158.77 64.01 15.35
N HIS A 71 -158.55 64.68 16.47
CA HIS A 71 -159.50 65.62 17.01
C HIS A 71 -159.38 66.90 16.18
N GLU A 72 -160.44 67.30 15.47
CA GLU A 72 -160.48 68.61 14.81
C GLU A 72 -160.41 69.69 15.89
N LEU A 73 -159.27 70.37 15.95
CA LEU A 73 -158.99 71.40 16.94
C LEU A 73 -159.71 72.69 16.52
N PRO A 74 -160.31 73.44 17.46
CA PRO A 74 -160.95 74.74 17.22
C PRO A 74 -160.08 75.68 16.37
N PRO A 75 -160.67 76.58 15.55
CA PRO A 75 -159.94 77.40 14.57
C PRO A 75 -158.78 78.20 15.16
N GLU A 76 -158.84 78.63 16.43
CA GLU A 76 -157.70 79.30 17.07
C GLU A 76 -156.50 78.36 17.29
N ILE A 77 -156.73 77.07 17.51
CA ILE A 77 -155.68 76.07 17.71
C ILE A 77 -155.11 75.60 16.37
N SER A 78 -155.89 75.60 15.28
CA SER A 78 -155.39 75.27 13.94
C SER A 78 -154.42 76.33 13.40
N GLU A 79 -154.69 77.62 13.64
CA GLU A 79 -153.75 78.70 13.30
C GLU A 79 -152.47 78.62 14.14
N ILE A 80 -152.60 78.37 15.45
CA ILE A 80 -151.45 78.14 16.33
C ILE A 80 -150.68 76.90 15.91
N ALA A 81 -151.34 75.81 15.52
CA ALA A 81 -150.70 74.59 15.04
C ALA A 81 -149.97 74.80 13.71
N ALA A 82 -150.49 75.61 12.79
CA ALA A 82 -149.82 75.96 11.54
C ALA A 82 -148.57 76.82 11.77
N VAL A 83 -148.63 77.78 12.71
CA VAL A 83 -147.46 78.57 13.13
C VAL A 83 -146.42 77.69 13.82
N VAL A 84 -146.86 76.81 14.73
CA VAL A 84 -145.99 75.85 15.42
C VAL A 84 -145.38 74.85 14.44
N LEU A 85 -146.11 74.37 13.44
CA LEU A 85 -145.58 73.50 12.38
C LEU A 85 -144.57 74.23 11.50
N SER A 86 -144.84 75.49 11.13
CA SER A 86 -143.87 76.32 10.41
C SER A 86 -142.61 76.57 11.23
N ASP A 87 -142.74 76.79 12.55
CA ASP A 87 -141.60 76.93 13.47
C ASP A 87 -140.84 75.61 13.64
N ILE A 88 -141.55 74.48 13.69
CA ILE A 88 -140.97 73.13 13.73
C ILE A 88 -140.24 72.83 12.41
N GLU A 89 -140.80 73.17 11.25
CA GLU A 89 -140.18 72.97 9.94
C GLU A 89 -138.92 73.83 9.80
N ALA A 90 -138.99 75.10 10.23
CA ALA A 90 -137.81 75.96 10.33
C ALA A 90 -136.77 75.40 11.31
N MET A 91 -137.19 74.80 12.43
CA MET A 91 -136.30 74.13 13.39
C MET A 91 -135.67 72.88 12.79
N ILE A 92 -136.42 72.06 12.05
CA ILE A 92 -135.92 70.87 11.35
C ILE A 92 -134.87 71.27 10.32
N HIS A 93 -135.11 72.31 9.53
CA HIS A 93 -134.11 72.83 8.60
C HIS A 93 -132.87 73.33 9.34
N ARG A 94 -133.00 74.09 10.43
CA ARG A 94 -131.85 74.51 11.26
C ARG A 94 -131.09 73.33 11.85
N VAL A 95 -131.77 72.30 12.31
CA VAL A 95 -131.16 71.07 12.85
C VAL A 95 -130.45 70.30 11.73
N ASN A 96 -131.04 70.22 10.55
CA ASN A 96 -130.45 69.56 9.39
C ASN A 96 -129.22 70.32 8.88
N ASP A 97 -129.28 71.64 8.79
CA ASP A 97 -128.14 72.50 8.43
C ASP A 97 -127.03 72.38 9.48
N ALA A 98 -127.37 72.37 10.77
CA ALA A 98 -126.41 72.14 11.86
C ALA A 98 -125.78 70.75 11.78
N ALA A 99 -126.57 69.71 11.50
CA ALA A 99 -126.09 68.34 11.31
C ALA A 99 -125.18 68.24 10.08
N HIS A 100 -125.55 68.88 8.97
CA HIS A 100 -124.75 68.94 7.74
C HIS A 100 -123.41 69.63 8.00
N ASN A 101 -123.42 70.80 8.64
CA ASN A 101 -122.21 71.52 9.04
C ASN A 101 -121.31 70.70 9.97
N ILE A 102 -121.89 69.94 10.92
CA ILE A 102 -121.12 69.06 11.82
C ILE A 102 -120.52 67.88 11.05
N VAL A 103 -121.28 67.24 10.17
CA VAL A 103 -120.83 66.11 9.35
C VAL A 103 -119.76 66.57 8.36
N GLU A 104 -119.97 67.68 7.68
CA GLU A 104 -119.01 68.28 6.75
C GLU A 104 -117.73 68.69 7.50
N GLY A 105 -117.85 69.31 8.68
CA GLY A 105 -116.70 69.62 9.53
C GLY A 105 -115.92 68.38 9.98
N ARG A 106 -116.61 67.29 10.34
CA ARG A 106 -115.98 66.00 10.67
C ARG A 106 -115.34 65.34 9.45
N LEU A 107 -116.00 65.40 8.30
CA LEU A 107 -115.50 64.85 7.04
C LEU A 107 -114.27 65.60 6.56
N ASN A 108 -114.30 66.93 6.56
CA ASN A 108 -113.15 67.78 6.21
C ASN A 108 -111.98 67.53 7.16
N LYS A 109 -112.22 67.40 8.47
CA LYS A 109 -111.19 67.02 9.44
C LYS A 109 -110.64 65.60 9.19
N ALA A 110 -111.48 64.65 8.81
CA ALA A 110 -111.05 63.31 8.46
C ALA A 110 -110.23 63.28 7.16
N ILE A 111 -110.61 64.07 6.16
CA ILE A 111 -109.86 64.26 4.91
C ILE A 111 -108.51 64.91 5.19
N GLU A 112 -108.47 65.96 6.02
CA GLU A 112 -107.22 66.63 6.42
C GLU A 112 -106.30 65.67 7.18
N ASN A 113 -106.83 64.93 8.15
CA ASN A 113 -106.08 63.91 8.87
C ASN A 113 -105.57 62.79 7.94
N ALA A 114 -106.39 62.31 7.01
CA ALA A 114 -105.99 61.29 6.03
C ALA A 114 -104.92 61.82 5.07
N LYS A 115 -105.01 63.09 4.67
CA LYS A 115 -104.00 63.76 3.85
C LYS A 115 -102.68 63.91 4.60
N ALA A 116 -102.72 64.33 5.87
CA ALA A 116 -101.54 64.42 6.72
C ALA A 116 -100.88 63.05 6.91
N GLN A 117 -101.67 62.00 7.20
CA GLN A 117 -101.18 60.64 7.28
C GLN A 117 -100.60 60.12 5.96
N SER A 118 -101.22 60.46 4.82
CA SER A 118 -100.70 60.09 3.50
C SER A 118 -99.38 60.78 3.17
N ILE A 119 -99.20 62.04 3.57
CA ILE A 119 -97.94 62.78 3.39
C ILE A 119 -96.86 62.15 4.27
N GLU A 120 -97.14 61.93 5.56
CA GLU A 120 -96.20 61.30 6.49
C GLU A 120 -95.80 59.88 6.04
N ALA A 121 -96.77 59.09 5.54
CA ALA A 121 -96.47 57.78 4.98
C ALA A 121 -95.59 57.87 3.73
N GLY A 122 -95.83 58.87 2.86
CA GLY A 122 -94.99 59.13 1.68
C GLY A 122 -93.56 59.51 2.04
N GLU A 123 -93.38 60.40 3.03
CA GLU A 123 -92.06 60.78 3.55
C GLU A 123 -91.31 59.59 4.17
N ARG A 124 -92.02 58.75 4.93
CA ARG A 124 -91.43 57.52 5.49
C ARG A 124 -91.01 56.53 4.42
N VAL A 125 -91.84 56.32 3.39
CA VAL A 125 -91.49 55.45 2.25
C VAL A 125 -90.25 55.99 1.55
N GLN A 126 -90.19 57.30 1.28
CA GLN A 126 -89.03 57.93 0.67
C GLN A 126 -87.76 57.76 1.52
N SER A 127 -87.86 57.92 2.84
CA SER A 127 -86.73 57.69 3.76
C SER A 127 -86.25 56.24 3.74
N ILE A 128 -87.17 55.28 3.73
CA ILE A 128 -86.84 53.85 3.66
C ILE A 128 -86.18 53.50 2.33
N GLU A 129 -86.66 54.07 1.22
CA GLU A 129 -86.06 53.88 -0.11
C GLU A 129 -84.61 54.40 -0.15
N GLN A 130 -84.35 55.57 0.45
CA GLN A 130 -82.99 56.10 0.57
C GLN A 130 -82.09 55.21 1.44
N GLU A 131 -82.60 54.74 2.59
CA GLU A 131 -81.85 53.81 3.46
C GLU A 131 -81.55 52.49 2.75
N LEU A 132 -82.50 51.96 1.98
CA LEU A 132 -82.32 50.76 1.17
C LEU A 132 -81.26 50.96 0.10
N GLU A 133 -81.27 52.09 -0.61
CA GLU A 133 -80.26 52.42 -1.62
C GLU A 133 -78.86 52.47 -1.01
N VAL A 134 -78.70 53.14 0.14
CA VAL A 134 -77.43 53.16 0.89
C VAL A 134 -77.01 51.76 1.32
N ALA A 135 -77.95 50.94 1.82
CA ALA A 135 -77.67 49.58 2.23
C ALA A 135 -77.23 48.70 1.05
N TYR A 136 -77.88 48.82 -0.12
CA TYR A 136 -77.49 48.09 -1.33
C TYR A 136 -76.09 48.48 -1.80
N ASN A 137 -75.80 49.78 -1.90
CA ASN A 137 -74.46 50.26 -2.27
C ASN A 137 -73.40 49.75 -1.28
N THR A 138 -73.69 49.77 0.03
CA THR A 138 -72.77 49.26 1.06
C THR A 138 -72.52 47.76 0.92
N ILE A 139 -73.55 46.99 0.57
CA ILE A 139 -73.42 45.54 0.33
C ILE A 139 -72.58 45.30 -0.93
N GLU A 140 -72.79 46.06 -1.99
CA GLU A 140 -72.01 45.97 -3.22
C GLU A 140 -70.53 46.28 -2.97
N ASP A 141 -70.23 47.41 -2.33
CA ASP A 141 -68.87 47.79 -1.93
C ASP A 141 -68.20 46.71 -1.06
N SER A 142 -68.96 46.12 -0.13
CA SER A 142 -68.46 45.04 0.74
C SER A 142 -68.17 43.76 -0.02
N ASN A 143 -69.01 43.41 -1.00
CA ASN A 143 -68.81 42.24 -1.85
C ASN A 143 -67.58 42.41 -2.76
N GLU A 144 -67.41 43.59 -3.36
CA GLU A 144 -66.21 43.90 -4.15
C GLU A 144 -64.93 43.81 -3.29
N ALA A 145 -64.98 44.35 -2.05
CA ALA A 145 -63.86 44.26 -1.12
C ALA A 145 -63.56 42.81 -0.69
N LEU A 146 -64.58 41.96 -0.56
CA LEU A 146 -64.41 40.53 -0.29
C LEU A 146 -63.76 39.82 -1.47
N GLU A 147 -64.23 40.05 -2.69
CA GLU A 147 -63.65 39.44 -3.89
C GLU A 147 -62.16 39.82 -4.07
N GLN A 148 -61.80 41.09 -3.79
CA GLN A 148 -60.40 41.52 -3.81
C GLN A 148 -59.55 40.79 -2.75
N LYS A 149 -60.08 40.58 -1.56
CA LYS A 149 -59.39 39.83 -0.48
C LYS A 149 -59.23 38.36 -0.84
N ASP A 150 -60.25 37.72 -1.40
CA ASP A 150 -60.20 36.33 -1.83
C ASP A 150 -59.16 36.12 -2.92
N ASN A 151 -59.13 37.01 -3.91
CA ASN A 151 -58.09 37.02 -4.95
C ASN A 151 -56.68 37.19 -4.35
N LYS A 152 -56.54 38.03 -3.32
CA LYS A 152 -55.26 38.20 -2.61
C LYS A 152 -54.86 36.94 -1.85
N ILE A 153 -55.80 36.26 -1.18
CA ILE A 153 -55.56 35.00 -0.47
C ILE A 153 -55.09 33.94 -1.45
N ILE A 154 -55.79 33.74 -2.57
CA ILE A 154 -55.41 32.76 -3.61
C ILE A 154 -53.97 33.02 -4.11
N ASN A 155 -53.61 34.29 -4.33
CA ASN A 155 -52.25 34.64 -4.77
C ASN A 155 -51.19 34.37 -3.70
N LEU A 156 -51.50 34.63 -2.42
CA LEU A 156 -50.61 34.31 -1.31
C LEU A 156 -50.42 32.80 -1.14
N GLU A 157 -51.49 32.00 -1.23
CA GLU A 157 -51.42 30.54 -1.17
C GLU A 157 -50.57 29.95 -2.30
N ARG A 158 -50.71 30.48 -3.53
CA ARG A 158 -49.85 30.09 -4.66
C ARG A 158 -48.38 30.43 -4.41
N SER A 159 -48.12 31.62 -3.87
CA SER A 159 -46.75 32.05 -3.51
C SER A 159 -46.16 31.16 -2.42
N GLU A 160 -46.94 30.84 -1.38
CA GLU A 160 -46.54 29.96 -0.30
C GLU A 160 -46.20 28.55 -0.81
N SER A 161 -47.07 27.97 -1.64
CA SER A 161 -46.82 26.65 -2.25
C SER A 161 -45.55 26.63 -3.10
N SER A 162 -45.29 27.71 -3.85
CA SER A 162 -44.04 27.87 -4.62
C SER A 162 -42.81 27.94 -3.71
N LEU A 163 -42.88 28.72 -2.63
CA LEU A 163 -41.78 28.84 -1.66
C LEU A 163 -41.53 27.52 -0.92
N GLN A 164 -42.58 26.80 -0.51
CA GLN A 164 -42.45 25.47 0.10
C GLN A 164 -41.73 24.49 -0.84
N SER A 165 -42.09 24.51 -2.12
CA SER A 165 -41.42 23.69 -3.14
C SER A 165 -39.94 24.06 -3.32
N GLN A 166 -39.61 25.36 -3.28
CA GLN A 166 -38.23 25.83 -3.35
C GLN A 166 -37.42 25.42 -2.11
N VAL A 167 -38.00 25.55 -0.92
CA VAL A 167 -37.37 25.12 0.34
C VAL A 167 -37.09 23.62 0.31
N GLN A 168 -38.04 22.80 -0.14
CA GLN A 168 -37.85 21.37 -0.28
C GLN A 168 -36.72 21.04 -1.27
N ASN A 169 -36.65 21.74 -2.41
CA ASN A 169 -35.57 21.54 -3.38
C ASN A 169 -34.19 21.91 -2.81
N LEU A 170 -34.11 23.02 -2.08
CA LEU A 170 -32.87 23.45 -1.42
C LEU A 170 -32.44 22.47 -0.34
N ASN A 171 -33.38 21.93 0.43
CA ASN A 171 -33.09 20.94 1.47
C ASN A 171 -32.53 19.64 0.87
N ASN A 172 -33.10 19.17 -0.24
CA ASN A 172 -32.58 18.00 -0.96
C ASN A 172 -31.15 18.25 -1.48
N LYS A 173 -30.90 19.43 -2.08
CA LYS A 173 -29.54 19.82 -2.52
C LYS A 173 -28.55 19.93 -1.37
N LEU A 174 -29.01 20.33 -0.18
CA LEU A 174 -28.17 20.40 1.01
C LEU A 174 -27.76 18.98 1.44
N LEU A 175 -28.71 18.05 1.53
CA LEU A 175 -28.45 16.65 1.86
C LEU A 175 -27.46 16.01 0.86
N GLU A 176 -27.66 16.20 -0.44
CA GLU A 176 -26.72 15.72 -1.47
C GLU A 176 -25.30 16.28 -1.30
N ARG A 177 -25.18 17.54 -0.86
CA ARG A 177 -23.88 18.16 -0.57
C ARG A 177 -23.26 17.60 0.70
N GLU A 178 -24.04 17.35 1.74
CA GLU A 178 -23.57 16.73 2.98
C GLU A 178 -23.03 15.32 2.72
N ASP A 179 -23.76 14.49 1.97
CA ASP A 179 -23.30 13.16 1.55
C ASP A 179 -21.98 13.24 0.75
N ARG A 180 -21.87 14.23 -0.14
CA ARG A 180 -20.64 14.45 -0.91
C ARG A 180 -19.48 14.88 -0.01
N ILE A 181 -19.72 15.71 1.00
CA ILE A 181 -18.69 16.12 1.97
C ILE A 181 -18.23 14.91 2.79
N ILE A 182 -19.15 14.05 3.22
CA ILE A 182 -18.82 12.80 3.93
C ILE A 182 -17.90 11.94 3.06
N GLY A 183 -18.28 11.68 1.79
CA GLY A 183 -17.47 10.87 0.88
C GLY A 183 -16.08 11.48 0.60
N LEU A 184 -15.98 12.82 0.49
CA LEU A 184 -14.68 13.49 0.35
C LEU A 184 -13.81 13.34 1.61
N ASN A 185 -14.39 13.43 2.81
CA ASN A 185 -13.66 13.26 4.06
C ASN A 185 -13.14 11.82 4.25
N GLU A 186 -13.91 10.82 3.82
CA GLU A 186 -13.48 9.43 3.79
C GLU A 186 -12.29 9.24 2.84
N GLU A 187 -12.35 9.82 1.63
CA GLU A 187 -11.26 9.72 0.66
C GLU A 187 -10.00 10.43 1.16
N VAL A 188 -10.12 11.62 1.76
CA VAL A 188 -9.00 12.32 2.40
C VAL A 188 -8.37 11.47 3.50
N SER A 189 -9.18 10.82 4.32
CA SER A 189 -8.69 9.92 5.39
C SER A 189 -7.94 8.72 4.81
N ARG A 190 -8.46 8.13 3.74
CA ARG A 190 -7.82 7.01 3.01
C ARG A 190 -6.47 7.42 2.42
N LEU A 191 -6.42 8.58 1.75
CA LEU A 191 -5.18 9.14 1.19
C LEU A 191 -4.16 9.49 2.27
N GLY A 192 -4.60 9.98 3.43
CA GLY A 192 -3.75 10.22 4.59
C GLY A 192 -3.10 8.93 5.10
N ALA A 193 -3.89 7.85 5.26
CA ALA A 193 -3.38 6.54 5.67
C ALA A 193 -2.40 5.94 4.65
N LEU A 194 -2.68 6.09 3.36
CA LEU A 194 -1.79 5.66 2.28
C LEU A 194 -0.46 6.42 2.31
N THR A 195 -0.51 7.74 2.46
CA THR A 195 0.69 8.59 2.59
C THR A 195 1.59 8.12 3.72
N LYS A 196 1.01 7.88 4.91
CA LYS A 196 1.75 7.38 6.07
C LYS A 196 2.42 6.02 5.79
N THR A 197 1.70 5.11 5.14
CA THR A 197 2.25 3.79 4.76
C THR A 197 3.42 3.92 3.79
N LEU A 198 3.32 4.83 2.80
CA LEU A 198 4.38 5.10 1.84
C LEU A 198 5.61 5.75 2.50
N GLU A 199 5.41 6.66 3.46
CA GLU A 199 6.49 7.26 4.25
C GLU A 199 7.24 6.22 5.08
N GLU A 200 6.52 5.30 5.73
CA GLU A 200 7.10 4.18 6.47
C GLU A 200 7.92 3.27 5.54
N SER A 201 7.38 2.91 4.37
CA SER A 201 8.09 2.11 3.36
C SER A 201 9.35 2.83 2.83
N LEU A 202 9.29 4.13 2.58
CA LEU A 202 10.44 4.92 2.14
C LEU A 202 11.54 4.97 3.22
N SER A 203 11.14 5.08 4.49
CA SER A 203 12.08 5.03 5.61
C SER A 203 12.83 3.70 5.66
N GLN A 204 12.09 2.57 5.54
CA GLN A 204 12.69 1.24 5.50
C GLN A 204 13.66 1.05 4.33
N ILE A 205 13.28 1.52 3.13
CA ILE A 205 14.15 1.46 1.95
C ILE A 205 15.43 2.26 2.18
N ARG A 206 15.34 3.48 2.76
CA ARG A 206 16.52 4.31 3.07
C ARG A 206 17.45 3.60 4.06
N THR A 207 16.92 2.99 5.12
CA THR A 207 17.73 2.23 6.09
C THR A 207 18.40 1.03 5.43
N SER A 208 17.66 0.27 4.62
CA SER A 208 18.22 -0.88 3.88
C SER A 208 19.31 -0.46 2.89
N LEU A 209 19.10 0.64 2.17
CA LEU A 209 20.08 1.17 1.23
C LEU A 209 21.37 1.62 1.95
N ALA A 210 21.24 2.31 3.08
CA ALA A 210 22.39 2.70 3.90
C ALA A 210 23.17 1.48 4.40
N ALA A 211 22.47 0.44 4.86
CA ALA A 211 23.11 -0.82 5.29
C ALA A 211 23.84 -1.52 4.13
N LYS A 212 23.24 -1.55 2.94
CA LYS A 212 23.88 -2.11 1.73
C LYS A 212 25.11 -1.30 1.32
N HIS A 213 25.06 0.03 1.37
CA HIS A 213 26.23 0.87 1.11
C HIS A 213 27.37 0.60 2.10
N ALA A 214 27.08 0.54 3.40
CA ALA A 214 28.10 0.23 4.41
C ALA A 214 28.74 -1.16 4.17
N SER A 215 27.94 -2.16 3.79
CA SER A 215 28.45 -3.49 3.44
C SER A 215 29.31 -3.50 2.17
N LEU A 216 28.95 -2.68 1.18
CA LEU A 216 29.73 -2.53 -0.05
C LEU A 216 31.09 -1.89 0.25
N GLU A 217 31.12 -0.79 1.00
CA GLU A 217 32.36 -0.14 1.42
C GLU A 217 33.28 -1.08 2.21
N ALA A 218 32.72 -1.92 3.09
CA ALA A 218 33.49 -2.92 3.81
C ALA A 218 34.13 -3.94 2.87
N THR A 219 33.37 -4.43 1.88
CA THR A 219 33.86 -5.40 0.88
C THR A 219 34.92 -4.77 -0.03
N GLU A 220 34.76 -3.50 -0.41
CA GLU A 220 35.75 -2.77 -1.20
C GLU A 220 37.07 -2.58 -0.44
N LYS A 221 37.00 -2.28 0.87
CA LYS A 221 38.20 -2.23 1.73
C LYS A 221 38.90 -3.57 1.79
N GLU A 222 38.16 -4.66 2.04
CA GLU A 222 38.72 -6.02 2.07
C GLU A 222 39.38 -6.40 0.74
N ASN A 223 38.73 -6.12 -0.39
CA ASN A 223 39.32 -6.33 -1.72
C ASN A 223 40.61 -5.54 -1.93
N SER A 224 40.67 -4.30 -1.44
CA SER A 224 41.90 -3.49 -1.53
C SER A 224 43.05 -4.10 -0.72
N GLU A 225 42.76 -4.70 0.43
CA GLU A 225 43.75 -5.37 1.29
C GLU A 225 44.21 -6.69 0.69
N LEU A 226 43.28 -7.49 0.17
CA LEU A 226 43.58 -8.71 -0.56
C LEU A 226 44.46 -8.43 -1.78
N SER A 227 44.14 -7.39 -2.56
CA SER A 227 44.95 -6.96 -3.70
C SER A 227 46.39 -6.60 -3.29
N LYS A 228 46.58 -5.84 -2.22
CA LYS A 228 47.92 -5.56 -1.65
C LYS A 228 48.65 -6.84 -1.25
N LYS A 229 47.95 -7.80 -0.66
CA LYS A 229 48.52 -9.10 -0.25
C LYS A 229 48.95 -9.93 -1.45
N VAL A 230 48.15 -9.96 -2.53
CA VAL A 230 48.49 -10.64 -3.79
C VAL A 230 49.77 -10.04 -4.38
N ILE A 231 49.86 -8.71 -4.50
CA ILE A 231 51.06 -8.02 -5.02
C ILE A 231 52.31 -8.39 -4.20
N LYS A 232 52.18 -8.46 -2.86
CA LYS A 232 53.29 -8.88 -1.99
C LYS A 232 53.70 -10.32 -2.27
N LEU A 233 52.75 -11.24 -2.35
CA LEU A 233 53.03 -12.66 -2.64
C LEU A 233 53.67 -12.85 -4.01
N GLU A 234 53.23 -12.12 -5.04
CA GLU A 234 53.85 -12.15 -6.36
C GLU A 234 55.31 -11.70 -6.33
N LYS A 235 55.62 -10.66 -5.55
CA LYS A 235 56.99 -10.18 -5.35
C LYS A 235 57.85 -11.22 -4.62
N ASP A 236 57.31 -11.81 -3.55
CA ASP A 236 58.00 -12.84 -2.77
C ASP A 236 58.27 -14.08 -3.64
N LEU A 237 57.28 -14.51 -4.43
CA LEU A 237 57.41 -15.62 -5.38
C LEU A 237 58.49 -15.35 -6.44
N SER A 238 58.52 -14.16 -7.03
CA SER A 238 59.56 -13.75 -7.98
C SER A 238 60.95 -13.78 -7.35
N SER A 239 61.09 -13.32 -6.10
CA SER A 239 62.36 -13.38 -5.37
C SER A 239 62.81 -14.82 -5.09
N SER A 240 61.86 -15.71 -4.75
CA SER A 240 62.13 -17.13 -4.52
C SER A 240 62.52 -17.82 -5.82
N GLY A 241 61.86 -17.51 -6.93
CA GLY A 241 62.20 -18.02 -8.26
C GLY A 241 63.64 -17.67 -8.66
N LYS A 242 64.10 -16.44 -8.38
CA LYS A 242 65.52 -16.05 -8.60
C LYS A 242 66.50 -16.86 -7.73
N LYS A 243 66.14 -17.13 -6.47
CA LYS A 243 66.97 -17.96 -5.59
C LYS A 243 67.08 -19.38 -6.10
N VAL A 244 65.96 -19.97 -6.54
CA VAL A 244 65.92 -21.30 -7.14
C VAL A 244 66.82 -21.35 -8.38
N ALA A 245 66.64 -20.42 -9.33
CA ALA A 245 67.47 -20.37 -10.54
C ALA A 245 68.98 -20.23 -10.22
N ASN A 246 69.33 -19.46 -9.19
CA ASN A 246 70.73 -19.36 -8.74
C ASN A 246 71.27 -20.68 -8.16
N VAL A 247 70.47 -21.36 -7.33
CA VAL A 247 70.84 -22.68 -6.77
C VAL A 247 70.97 -23.73 -7.87
N GLU A 248 70.04 -23.76 -8.83
CA GLU A 248 70.10 -24.64 -10.00
C GLU A 248 71.38 -24.39 -10.82
N GLY A 249 71.72 -23.12 -11.08
CA GLY A 249 72.97 -22.78 -11.77
C GLY A 249 74.23 -23.19 -11.00
N GLN A 250 74.25 -23.04 -9.67
CA GLN A 250 75.35 -23.53 -8.83
C GLN A 250 75.46 -25.06 -8.84
N LEU A 251 74.33 -25.75 -8.83
CA LEU A 251 74.28 -27.21 -8.92
C LEU A 251 74.85 -27.70 -10.25
N GLU A 252 74.47 -27.08 -11.37
CA GLU A 252 74.99 -27.44 -12.69
C GLU A 252 76.52 -27.28 -12.77
N VAL A 253 77.05 -26.20 -12.20
CA VAL A 253 78.52 -25.99 -12.11
C VAL A 253 79.17 -27.08 -11.26
N LYS A 254 78.57 -27.44 -10.12
CA LYS A 254 79.10 -28.50 -9.25
C LYS A 254 79.03 -29.88 -9.90
N GLU A 255 77.99 -30.17 -10.67
CA GLU A 255 77.87 -31.40 -11.43
C GLU A 255 78.96 -31.50 -12.51
N LYS A 256 79.25 -30.41 -13.24
CA LYS A 256 80.38 -30.37 -14.20
C LYS A 256 81.72 -30.61 -13.51
N GLN A 257 81.97 -29.92 -12.39
CA GLN A 257 83.19 -30.12 -11.58
C GLN A 257 83.32 -31.56 -11.09
N LEU A 258 82.22 -32.21 -10.69
CA LEU A 258 82.23 -33.60 -10.26
C LEU A 258 82.59 -34.56 -11.41
N VAL A 259 82.09 -34.30 -12.63
CA VAL A 259 82.42 -35.10 -13.82
C VAL A 259 83.90 -34.94 -14.18
N GLU A 260 84.43 -33.72 -14.16
CA GLU A 260 85.85 -33.43 -14.38
C GLU A 260 86.74 -34.17 -13.35
N LEU A 261 86.44 -34.02 -12.05
CA LEU A 261 87.17 -34.73 -10.98
C LEU A 261 87.10 -36.26 -11.12
N LYS A 262 85.95 -36.80 -11.54
CA LYS A 262 85.83 -38.24 -11.80
C LYS A 262 86.71 -38.68 -12.97
N GLN A 263 86.83 -37.87 -14.00
CA GLN A 263 87.70 -38.16 -15.14
C GLN A 263 89.18 -38.08 -14.73
N GLU A 264 89.58 -37.02 -14.02
CA GLU A 264 90.94 -36.88 -13.47
C GLU A 264 91.31 -38.10 -12.61
N LEU A 265 90.41 -38.57 -11.74
CA LEU A 265 90.63 -39.75 -10.93
C LEU A 265 90.81 -41.04 -11.76
N ILE A 266 90.09 -41.18 -12.87
CA ILE A 266 90.25 -42.32 -13.80
C ILE A 266 91.62 -42.26 -14.48
N ASP A 267 92.03 -41.07 -14.91
CA ASP A 267 93.31 -40.85 -15.58
C ASP A 267 94.47 -41.12 -14.61
N GLU A 268 94.41 -40.59 -13.39
CA GLU A 268 95.41 -40.82 -12.34
C GLU A 268 95.49 -42.30 -11.94
N LYS A 269 94.34 -42.99 -11.82
CA LYS A 269 94.30 -44.44 -11.59
C LYS A 269 94.99 -45.21 -12.72
N SER A 270 94.76 -44.82 -13.97
CA SER A 270 95.38 -45.44 -15.14
C SER A 270 96.90 -45.22 -15.11
N GLN A 271 97.35 -44.01 -14.76
CA GLN A 271 98.76 -43.69 -14.61
C GLN A 271 99.43 -44.44 -13.46
N HIS A 272 98.75 -44.59 -12.33
CA HIS A 272 99.19 -45.46 -11.23
C HIS A 272 99.33 -46.92 -11.67
N GLN A 273 98.43 -47.42 -12.52
CA GLN A 273 98.50 -48.78 -13.04
C GLN A 273 99.70 -48.97 -13.99
N VAL A 274 99.99 -47.98 -14.83
CA VAL A 274 101.19 -47.95 -15.70
C VAL A 274 102.46 -47.95 -14.85
N THR A 275 102.59 -47.00 -13.92
CA THR A 275 103.78 -46.89 -13.04
C THR A 275 103.97 -48.14 -12.17
N ALA A 276 102.89 -48.77 -11.68
CA ALA A 276 102.97 -50.06 -11.00
C ALA A 276 103.50 -51.18 -11.92
N GLY A 277 103.08 -51.19 -13.19
CA GLY A 277 103.61 -52.09 -14.21
C GLY A 277 105.10 -51.87 -14.50
N GLU A 278 105.53 -50.62 -14.65
CA GLU A 278 106.94 -50.23 -14.82
C GLU A 278 107.78 -50.64 -13.61
N LEU A 279 107.27 -50.44 -12.39
CA LEU A 279 107.94 -50.87 -11.16
C LEU A 279 108.07 -52.39 -11.11
N SER A 280 107.02 -53.14 -11.48
CA SER A 280 107.07 -54.59 -11.57
C SER A 280 108.11 -55.07 -12.60
N ALA A 281 108.16 -54.44 -13.78
CA ALA A 281 109.15 -54.75 -14.81
C ALA A 281 110.60 -54.45 -14.35
N THR A 282 110.77 -53.34 -13.62
CA THR A 282 112.05 -52.97 -13.01
C THR A 282 112.45 -53.99 -11.94
N ASN A 283 111.53 -54.43 -11.09
CA ASN A 283 111.78 -55.48 -10.10
C ASN A 283 112.19 -56.82 -10.75
N ILE A 284 111.55 -57.20 -11.85
CA ILE A 284 111.94 -58.39 -12.63
C ILE A 284 113.38 -58.21 -13.15
N SER A 285 113.69 -57.06 -13.77
CA SER A 285 115.04 -56.75 -14.27
C SER A 285 116.08 -56.75 -13.15
N LEU A 286 115.76 -56.22 -11.98
CA LEU A 286 116.62 -56.22 -10.80
C LEU A 286 116.85 -57.66 -10.29
N GLY A 287 115.81 -58.50 -10.28
CA GLY A 287 115.91 -59.92 -9.98
C GLY A 287 116.86 -60.66 -10.92
N VAL A 288 116.74 -60.43 -12.24
CA VAL A 288 117.67 -60.98 -13.24
C VAL A 288 119.10 -60.48 -13.00
N THR A 289 119.26 -59.20 -12.70
CA THR A 289 120.58 -58.60 -12.43
C THR A 289 121.22 -59.21 -11.18
N ASN A 290 120.45 -59.42 -10.11
CA ASN A 290 120.91 -60.08 -8.90
C ASN A 290 121.30 -61.54 -9.16
N GLN A 291 120.52 -62.26 -9.98
CA GLN A 291 120.87 -63.61 -10.39
C GLN A 291 122.18 -63.64 -11.18
N ASN A 292 122.36 -62.74 -12.15
CA ASN A 292 123.62 -62.59 -12.89
C ASN A 292 124.79 -62.24 -11.95
N LEU A 293 124.56 -61.42 -10.92
CA LEU A 293 125.58 -61.08 -9.92
C LEU A 293 125.96 -62.31 -9.07
N ASP A 294 124.99 -63.12 -8.66
CA ASP A 294 125.24 -64.37 -7.93
C ASP A 294 126.02 -65.38 -8.79
N GLU A 295 125.68 -65.48 -10.08
CA GLU A 295 126.42 -66.29 -11.06
C GLU A 295 127.86 -65.79 -11.22
N ALA A 296 128.06 -64.48 -11.36
CA ALA A 296 129.39 -63.87 -11.43
C ALA A 296 130.20 -64.10 -10.14
N ASN A 297 129.59 -63.97 -8.96
CA ASN A 297 130.20 -64.27 -7.68
C ASN A 297 130.62 -65.74 -7.57
N THR A 298 129.79 -66.66 -8.08
CA THR A 298 130.12 -68.08 -8.17
C THR A 298 131.33 -68.31 -9.07
N ARG A 299 131.37 -67.67 -10.24
CA ARG A 299 132.51 -67.69 -11.17
C ARG A 299 133.79 -67.13 -10.54
N ILE A 300 133.69 -66.05 -9.76
CA ILE A 300 134.83 -65.48 -9.03
C ILE A 300 135.36 -66.48 -8.01
N ARG A 301 134.49 -67.17 -7.25
CA ARG A 301 134.93 -68.24 -6.32
C ARG A 301 135.63 -69.38 -7.05
N GLU A 302 135.11 -69.81 -8.20
CA GLU A 302 135.77 -70.83 -9.04
C GLU A 302 137.15 -70.37 -9.54
N LEU A 303 137.27 -69.13 -9.99
CA LEU A 303 138.55 -68.53 -10.41
C LEU A 303 139.52 -68.41 -9.24
N ALA A 304 139.05 -67.99 -8.06
CA ALA A 304 139.86 -67.93 -6.85
C ALA A 304 140.41 -69.32 -6.49
N ASN A 305 139.57 -70.37 -6.54
CA ASN A 305 140.02 -71.74 -6.34
C ASN A 305 141.06 -72.18 -7.36
N LYS A 306 140.86 -71.85 -8.65
CA LYS A 306 141.88 -72.09 -9.69
C LYS A 306 143.19 -71.36 -9.40
N ASN A 307 143.12 -70.14 -8.89
CA ASN A 307 144.31 -69.35 -8.57
C ASN A 307 145.08 -69.97 -7.40
N VAL A 308 144.40 -70.49 -6.37
CA VAL A 308 145.04 -71.31 -5.32
C VAL A 308 145.72 -72.53 -5.92
N THR A 309 145.06 -73.22 -6.86
CA THR A 309 145.67 -74.39 -7.53
C THR A 309 146.91 -74.02 -8.35
N LEU A 310 146.91 -72.83 -8.96
CA LEU A 310 148.07 -72.29 -9.68
C LEU A 310 149.20 -71.88 -8.74
N GLU A 311 148.88 -71.29 -7.58
CA GLU A 311 149.86 -70.98 -6.52
C GLU A 311 150.53 -72.25 -6.00
N ASP A 312 149.77 -73.32 -5.76
CA ASP A 312 150.32 -74.64 -5.39
C ASP A 312 151.28 -75.15 -6.47
N ARG A 313 150.89 -75.08 -7.75
CA ARG A 313 151.73 -75.46 -8.89
C ARG A 313 153.01 -74.64 -8.99
N ASN A 314 152.95 -73.34 -8.68
CA ASN A 314 154.11 -72.45 -8.69
C ASN A 314 155.09 -72.82 -7.58
N THR A 315 154.57 -73.25 -6.42
CA THR A 315 155.37 -73.73 -5.28
C THR A 315 156.11 -75.03 -5.63
N GLU A 316 155.45 -75.97 -6.30
CA GLU A 316 156.08 -77.19 -6.83
C GLU A 316 157.21 -76.86 -7.82
N LEU A 317 157.01 -75.85 -8.68
CA LEU A 317 157.99 -75.43 -9.68
C LEU A 317 159.21 -74.74 -9.04
N LEU A 318 159.02 -74.01 -7.94
CA LEU A 318 160.10 -73.43 -7.14
C LEU A 318 160.95 -74.52 -6.45
N GLN A 319 160.33 -75.56 -5.89
CA GLN A 319 161.05 -76.71 -5.36
C GLN A 319 161.84 -77.46 -6.45
N ALA A 320 161.26 -77.64 -7.63
CA ALA A 320 161.96 -78.23 -8.77
C ALA A 320 163.19 -77.38 -9.19
N LYS A 321 163.07 -76.05 -9.13
CA LYS A 321 164.17 -75.13 -9.40
C LYS A 321 165.29 -75.24 -8.36
N GLU A 322 164.97 -75.33 -7.07
CA GLU A 322 165.98 -75.53 -6.01
C GLU A 322 166.73 -76.85 -6.15
N ASN A 323 166.03 -77.94 -6.49
CA ASN A 323 166.66 -79.23 -6.78
C ASN A 323 167.67 -79.14 -7.94
N LEU A 324 167.35 -78.36 -8.97
CA LEU A 324 168.22 -78.16 -10.14
C LEU A 324 169.50 -77.37 -9.80
N VAL A 325 169.41 -76.40 -8.88
CA VAL A 325 170.56 -75.66 -8.36
C VAL A 325 171.49 -76.56 -7.55
N SER A 326 170.95 -77.48 -6.75
CA SER A 326 171.74 -78.47 -6.00
C SER A 326 172.58 -79.35 -6.93
N VAL A 327 171.96 -79.90 -7.98
CA VAL A 327 172.64 -80.74 -8.99
C VAL A 327 173.72 -79.95 -9.76
N THR A 328 173.47 -78.66 -10.00
CA THR A 328 174.43 -77.79 -10.70
C THR A 328 175.69 -77.55 -9.86
N ASN A 329 175.55 -77.41 -8.53
CA ASN A 329 176.68 -77.26 -7.61
C ASN A 329 177.49 -78.55 -7.42
N GLU A 330 176.85 -79.72 -7.48
CA GLU A 330 177.57 -81.00 -7.46
C GLU A 330 178.45 -81.16 -8.71
N ASN A 331 177.97 -80.74 -9.88
CA ASN A 331 178.72 -80.81 -11.14
C ASN A 331 179.93 -79.88 -11.20
N THR A 332 179.86 -78.68 -10.61
CA THR A 332 181.02 -77.77 -10.52
C THR A 332 182.10 -78.31 -9.59
N THR A 333 181.71 -79.00 -8.52
CA THR A 333 182.65 -79.63 -7.57
C THR A 333 183.38 -80.82 -8.21
N LEU A 334 182.66 -81.62 -9.01
CA LEU A 334 183.24 -82.70 -9.82
C LEU A 334 184.20 -82.18 -10.90
N ALA A 335 183.88 -81.06 -11.56
CA ALA A 335 184.76 -80.44 -12.55
C ALA A 335 186.10 -79.97 -11.94
N GLY A 336 186.08 -79.47 -10.70
CA GLY A 336 187.29 -79.09 -9.96
C GLY A 336 188.21 -80.27 -9.64
N ALA A 337 187.64 -81.41 -9.28
CA ALA A 337 188.41 -82.63 -8.99
C ALA A 337 189.12 -83.21 -10.23
N VAL A 338 188.51 -83.09 -11.41
CA VAL A 338 189.08 -83.59 -12.67
C VAL A 338 190.30 -82.76 -13.11
N GLU A 339 190.29 -81.44 -12.93
CA GLU A 339 191.45 -80.59 -13.26
C GLU A 339 192.63 -80.81 -12.31
N GLN A 340 192.36 -81.14 -11.04
CA GLN A 340 193.43 -81.44 -10.08
C GLN A 340 194.14 -82.75 -10.41
N LEU A 341 193.39 -83.78 -10.82
CA LEU A 341 193.94 -85.06 -11.27
C LEU A 341 194.76 -84.93 -12.58
N LYS A 342 194.37 -84.04 -13.51
CA LYS A 342 195.17 -83.76 -14.71
C LYS A 342 196.54 -83.17 -14.38
N LYS A 343 196.60 -82.31 -13.36
CA LYS A 343 197.84 -81.66 -12.94
C LYS A 343 198.82 -82.67 -12.31
N GLU A 344 198.30 -83.55 -11.45
CA GLU A 344 199.10 -84.62 -10.82
C GLU A 344 199.65 -85.62 -11.84
N LEU A 345 198.88 -85.92 -12.90
CA LEU A 345 199.32 -86.80 -13.99
C LEU A 345 200.44 -86.18 -14.83
N ALA A 346 200.41 -84.85 -15.05
CA ALA A 346 201.45 -84.15 -15.79
C ALA A 346 202.77 -84.11 -15.00
N ASP A 347 202.71 -83.87 -13.69
CA ASP A 347 203.88 -83.81 -12.83
C ASP A 347 204.58 -85.19 -12.73
N GLU A 348 203.81 -86.29 -12.67
CA GLU A 348 204.39 -87.65 -12.62
C GLU A 348 205.00 -88.06 -13.96
N LYS A 349 204.43 -87.63 -15.10
CA LYS A 349 205.00 -87.88 -16.43
C LYS A 349 206.40 -87.26 -16.57
N THR A 350 206.55 -86.02 -16.10
CA THR A 350 207.83 -85.29 -16.15
C THR A 350 208.90 -85.96 -15.25
N ARG A 351 208.46 -86.55 -14.13
CA ARG A 351 209.35 -87.29 -13.21
C ARG A 351 209.90 -88.58 -13.84
N VAL A 352 209.07 -89.31 -14.58
CA VAL A 352 209.46 -90.55 -15.28
C VAL A 352 210.43 -90.25 -16.44
N GLU A 353 210.20 -89.18 -17.20
CA GLU A 353 211.10 -88.77 -18.29
C GLU A 353 212.52 -88.41 -17.79
N THR A 354 212.61 -87.84 -16.58
CA THR A 354 213.89 -87.48 -15.94
C THR A 354 214.66 -88.71 -15.44
N LEU A 355 213.96 -89.80 -15.08
CA LEU A 355 214.56 -91.05 -14.61
C LEU A 355 215.05 -91.93 -15.76
N VAL A 356 214.36 -91.94 -16.91
CA VAL A 356 214.76 -92.72 -18.09
C VAL A 356 216.02 -92.15 -18.76
N GLY A 357 216.20 -90.82 -18.77
CA GLY A 357 217.42 -90.21 -19.31
C GLY A 357 218.69 -90.49 -18.49
N LYS A 358 218.56 -90.79 -17.19
CA LYS A 358 219.69 -91.12 -16.31
C LYS A 358 220.14 -92.58 -16.40
N LEU A 359 219.43 -93.45 -17.12
CA LEU A 359 219.73 -94.89 -17.20
C LEU A 359 220.45 -95.30 -18.50
N THR A 360 220.73 -94.40 -19.44
CA THR A 360 221.43 -94.72 -20.70
C THR A 360 222.87 -94.22 -20.77
N SER A 361 223.50 -93.94 -19.62
CA SER A 361 224.91 -93.49 -19.57
C SER A 361 225.95 -94.48 -19.02
N ASP A 362 225.69 -95.76 -18.74
CA ASP A 362 226.79 -96.69 -18.33
C ASP A 362 226.49 -98.17 -18.59
N GLY A 363 227.26 -98.79 -19.50
CA GLY A 363 227.14 -100.22 -19.85
C GLY A 363 228.05 -100.70 -21.00
N GLU A 364 229.32 -100.92 -20.66
CA GLU A 364 230.26 -101.92 -21.23
C GLU A 364 231.17 -101.60 -22.43
N SER A 365 232.46 -101.52 -22.11
CA SER A 365 233.60 -101.82 -22.99
C SER A 365 233.66 -103.31 -23.33
N LYS A 366 233.68 -103.60 -24.63
CA LYS A 366 234.77 -104.32 -25.28
C LYS A 366 235.01 -103.76 -26.67
#